data_AF-A0A4D6H919-F1
#
_entry.id   AF-A0A4D6H919-F1
#
_cell.length_a   1.000
_cell.length_b   1.000
_cell.length_c   1.000
_cell.angle_alpha   90.00
_cell.angle_beta   90.00
_cell.angle_gamma   90.00
#
_symmetry.space_group_name_H-M   'P 1'
#
loop_
_entity.id
_entity.type
_entity.pdbx_description
1 polymer ?
#
loop_
_entity_poly.entity_id
_entity_poly.type
_entity_poly.pdbx_seq_one_letter_code
_entity_poly.pdbx_strand_id
1 'polypeptide(L)'
;MIERLEPDDGAALSDRRGQLLLVGAVALAIIILGLSIVVNTVLFTENVGTGEARVEAPAIEEFSFEAQKSARSLMLRVNGADRTDAIADVNASIGAQLANYSDAVARSYAASGTVFVDVSYNDTLRNGTRIVQGSDRKFTYPAAHDSGLSSNRSDWSPVADPTEVGWMVFNVDLRNTSGQQTTVELTNDTGATLTYRFNRSNGGNGADLRIEATNSATGGTESASCESTGGRVLLDMRRGEAFLSECTFPEIGWIEPPYSVTITKGHRLAGQYDIIVNESWHTAESSTIDAEDGGTDRPYPHCPDGVEEPCLSPVVWQGQVDLTYRSADVNFATVRNITVYDP
;
A
#
# COMPACT_ATOMS: atom_id res chain seq x y z
N MET A 1 50.92 72.95 -87.37
CA MET A 1 51.40 73.59 -86.13
C MET A 1 50.24 73.56 -85.15
N ILE A 2 50.55 73.26 -83.90
CA ILE A 2 49.69 72.75 -82.81
C ILE A 2 48.41 73.55 -82.57
N GLU A 3 47.29 72.86 -82.31
CA GLU A 3 46.25 73.33 -81.39
C GLU A 3 45.62 72.15 -80.62
N ARG A 4 45.19 72.44 -79.40
CA ARG A 4 45.04 71.60 -78.20
C ARG A 4 43.55 71.55 -77.79
N LEU A 5 43.23 70.75 -76.75
CA LEU A 5 41.99 70.70 -75.93
C LEU A 5 40.94 69.68 -76.45
N GLU A 6 40.26 68.84 -75.66
CA GLU A 6 40.28 68.42 -74.24
C GLU A 6 39.38 67.15 -74.15
N PRO A 7 39.47 66.35 -73.08
CA PRO A 7 38.64 65.16 -72.87
C PRO A 7 37.33 65.52 -72.15
N ASP A 8 36.23 64.83 -72.46
CA ASP A 8 34.99 64.94 -71.66
C ASP A 8 34.88 63.73 -70.71
N ASP A 9 35.16 64.03 -69.44
CA ASP A 9 34.99 63.19 -68.25
C ASP A 9 33.51 63.03 -67.93
N GLY A 10 32.89 61.89 -68.29
CA GLY A 10 31.45 61.70 -68.07
C GLY A 10 30.97 60.39 -67.44
N ALA A 11 31.81 59.36 -67.29
CA ALA A 11 31.28 57.99 -67.13
C ALA A 11 31.91 57.12 -66.02
N ALA A 12 32.57 57.69 -65.01
CA ALA A 12 33.32 56.88 -64.03
C ALA A 12 32.89 57.01 -62.54
N LEU A 13 31.81 57.74 -62.24
CA LEU A 13 31.40 57.98 -60.83
C LEU A 13 30.03 57.39 -60.43
N SER A 14 29.17 57.02 -61.38
CA SER A 14 27.87 56.37 -61.08
C SER A 14 27.98 54.86 -60.87
N ASP A 15 28.90 54.20 -61.57
CA ASP A 15 28.99 52.73 -61.62
C ASP A 15 29.56 52.13 -60.32
N ARG A 16 30.50 52.84 -59.66
CA ARG A 16 31.09 52.41 -58.37
C ARG A 16 30.11 52.49 -57.19
N ARG A 17 29.13 53.42 -57.22
CA ARG A 17 28.11 53.52 -56.16
C ARG A 17 27.02 52.47 -56.30
N GLY A 18 26.63 52.14 -57.54
CA GLY A 18 25.71 51.03 -57.83
C GLY A 18 26.30 49.66 -57.47
N GLN A 19 27.58 49.43 -57.79
CA GLN A 19 28.28 48.20 -57.40
C GLN A 19 28.47 48.07 -55.88
N LEU A 20 28.76 49.17 -55.17
CA LEU A 20 28.87 49.13 -53.70
C LEU A 20 27.53 48.83 -53.01
N LEU A 21 26.41 49.30 -53.56
CA LEU A 21 25.08 48.92 -53.08
C LEU A 21 24.74 47.45 -53.38
N LEU A 22 25.11 46.94 -54.55
CA LEU A 22 24.89 45.54 -54.92
C LEU A 22 25.70 44.59 -54.02
N VAL A 23 26.98 44.90 -53.78
CA VAL A 23 27.84 44.10 -52.90
C VAL A 23 27.34 44.17 -51.45
N GLY A 24 26.87 45.33 -50.99
CA GLY A 24 26.25 45.48 -49.67
C GLY A 24 24.97 44.65 -49.51
N ALA A 25 24.09 44.66 -50.52
CA ALA A 25 22.84 43.89 -50.50
C ALA A 25 23.08 42.37 -50.53
N VAL A 26 24.07 41.90 -51.31
CA VAL A 26 24.43 40.49 -51.37
C VAL A 26 25.07 40.02 -50.06
N ALA A 27 25.97 40.81 -49.46
CA ALA A 27 26.55 40.50 -48.17
C ALA A 27 25.47 40.38 -47.07
N LEU A 28 24.51 41.30 -47.07
CA LEU A 28 23.41 41.30 -46.11
C LEU A 28 22.47 40.10 -46.32
N ALA A 29 22.20 39.72 -47.58
CA ALA A 29 21.43 38.51 -47.90
C ALA A 29 22.13 37.22 -47.41
N ILE A 30 23.45 37.13 -47.56
CA ILE A 30 24.24 35.99 -47.07
C ILE A 30 24.20 35.93 -45.53
N ILE A 31 24.30 37.07 -44.85
CA ILE A 31 24.19 37.13 -43.39
C ILE A 31 22.79 36.69 -42.94
N ILE A 32 21.71 37.14 -43.58
CA ILE A 32 20.34 36.74 -43.24
C ILE A 32 20.10 35.24 -43.48
N LEU A 33 20.65 34.69 -44.57
CA LEU A 33 20.58 33.24 -44.85
C LEU A 33 21.37 32.44 -43.82
N GLY A 34 22.58 32.89 -43.48
CA GLY A 34 23.39 32.29 -42.41
C GLY A 34 22.68 32.36 -41.06
N LEU A 35 22.09 33.50 -40.71
CA LEU A 35 21.33 33.68 -39.48
C LEU A 35 20.08 32.80 -39.47
N SER A 36 19.36 32.69 -40.59
CA SER A 36 18.17 31.82 -40.71
C SER A 36 18.53 30.34 -40.53
N ILE A 37 19.66 29.89 -41.07
CA ILE A 37 20.14 28.51 -40.88
C ILE A 37 20.52 28.28 -39.41
N VAL A 38 21.25 29.21 -38.79
CA VAL A 38 21.64 29.11 -37.37
C VAL A 38 20.42 29.16 -36.46
N VAL A 39 19.48 30.08 -36.70
CA VAL A 39 18.23 30.21 -35.92
C VAL A 39 17.35 28.99 -36.08
N ASN A 40 17.20 28.43 -37.29
CA ASN A 40 16.49 27.16 -37.48
C ASN A 40 17.21 26.00 -36.77
N THR A 41 18.54 25.98 -36.74
CA THR A 41 19.30 24.93 -36.06
C THR A 41 19.16 25.05 -34.53
N VAL A 42 19.23 26.26 -33.97
CA VAL A 42 19.06 26.50 -32.53
C VAL A 42 17.62 26.24 -32.08
N LEU A 43 16.60 26.68 -32.85
CA LEU A 43 15.19 26.42 -32.53
C LEU A 43 14.81 24.94 -32.62
N PHE A 44 15.46 24.16 -33.50
CA PHE A 44 15.26 22.71 -33.56
C PHE A 44 16.02 21.98 -32.44
N THR A 45 17.16 22.51 -31.99
CA THR A 45 17.95 21.87 -30.93
C THR A 45 17.41 22.17 -29.52
N GLU A 46 16.85 23.36 -29.27
CA GLU A 46 16.24 23.71 -27.98
C GLU A 46 14.83 23.14 -27.75
N ASN A 47 14.07 22.84 -28.83
CA ASN A 47 12.72 22.26 -28.69
C ASN A 47 12.70 20.73 -28.56
N VAL A 48 13.76 20.02 -28.95
CA VAL A 48 13.81 18.55 -28.85
C VAL A 48 13.99 18.13 -27.38
N GLY A 49 14.93 18.73 -26.64
CA GLY A 49 15.22 18.33 -25.25
C GLY A 49 14.17 18.71 -24.20
N THR A 50 13.27 19.66 -24.47
CA THR A 50 12.21 20.07 -23.52
C THR A 50 10.82 19.55 -23.91
N GLY A 51 10.60 19.24 -25.18
CA GLY A 51 9.37 18.61 -25.67
C GLY A 51 9.27 17.13 -25.28
N GLU A 52 10.36 16.38 -25.41
CA GLU A 52 10.39 14.92 -25.16
C GLU A 52 10.24 14.58 -23.67
N ALA A 53 10.90 15.32 -22.77
CA ALA A 53 10.70 15.18 -21.32
C ALA A 53 9.25 15.48 -20.86
N ARG A 54 8.52 16.37 -21.57
CA ARG A 54 7.07 16.60 -21.33
C ARG A 54 6.19 15.48 -21.88
N VAL A 55 6.64 14.78 -22.93
CA VAL A 55 5.90 13.66 -23.54
C VAL A 55 6.03 12.38 -22.71
N GLU A 56 7.17 12.16 -22.05
CA GLU A 56 7.39 10.98 -21.20
C GLU A 56 6.91 11.13 -19.74
N ALA A 57 6.67 12.35 -19.27
CA ALA A 57 6.18 12.58 -17.90
C ALA A 57 4.92 11.76 -17.53
N PRO A 58 3.89 11.63 -18.39
CA PRO A 58 2.75 10.75 -18.12
C PRO A 58 3.12 9.27 -17.99
N ALA A 59 4.08 8.78 -18.77
CA ALA A 59 4.52 7.38 -18.73
C ALA A 59 5.30 7.07 -17.44
N ILE A 60 6.09 8.03 -16.94
CA ILE A 60 6.80 7.91 -15.67
C ILE A 60 5.82 7.94 -14.49
N GLU A 61 4.79 8.80 -14.57
CA GLU A 61 3.75 8.87 -13.55
C GLU A 61 2.92 7.58 -13.50
N GLU A 62 2.52 7.05 -14.66
CA GLU A 62 1.83 5.76 -14.79
C GLU A 62 2.69 4.61 -14.24
N PHE A 63 3.97 4.52 -14.64
CA PHE A 63 4.91 3.54 -14.10
C PHE A 63 5.02 3.66 -12.58
N SER A 64 5.24 4.87 -12.05
CA SER A 64 5.40 5.09 -10.61
C SER A 64 4.13 4.72 -9.85
N PHE A 65 2.95 5.02 -10.38
CA PHE A 65 1.68 4.70 -9.75
C PHE A 65 1.43 3.19 -9.72
N GLU A 66 1.58 2.51 -10.85
CA GLU A 66 1.36 1.06 -10.94
C GLU A 66 2.42 0.27 -10.17
N ALA A 67 3.67 0.74 -10.14
CA ALA A 67 4.73 0.13 -9.33
C ALA A 67 4.44 0.24 -7.83
N GLN A 68 4.00 1.41 -7.34
CA GLN A 68 3.62 1.58 -5.93
C GLN A 68 2.43 0.70 -5.55
N LYS A 69 1.39 0.68 -6.40
CA LYS A 69 0.20 -0.14 -6.18
C LYS A 69 0.53 -1.63 -6.17
N SER A 70 1.37 -2.09 -7.09
CA SER A 70 1.83 -3.48 -7.19
C SER A 70 2.70 -3.85 -5.99
N ALA A 71 3.66 -3.00 -5.62
CA ALA A 71 4.51 -3.21 -4.45
C ALA A 71 3.68 -3.30 -3.16
N ARG A 72 2.72 -2.38 -2.96
CA ARG A 72 1.79 -2.44 -1.82
C ARG A 72 1.01 -3.75 -1.80
N SER A 73 0.45 -4.17 -2.94
CA SER A 73 -0.31 -5.42 -3.06
C SER A 73 0.55 -6.66 -2.76
N LEU A 74 1.81 -6.67 -3.22
CA LEU A 74 2.77 -7.74 -2.93
C LEU A 74 3.14 -7.78 -1.44
N MET A 75 3.45 -6.64 -0.83
CA MET A 75 3.71 -6.55 0.61
C MET A 75 2.52 -7.05 1.42
N LEU A 76 1.30 -6.63 1.06
CA LEU A 76 0.07 -7.07 1.71
C LEU A 76 -0.12 -8.59 1.62
N ARG A 77 0.16 -9.16 0.44
CA ARG A 77 0.10 -10.61 0.21
C ARG A 77 1.13 -11.35 1.06
N VAL A 78 2.38 -10.89 1.08
CA VAL A 78 3.46 -11.55 1.82
C VAL A 78 3.21 -11.49 3.33
N ASN A 79 2.79 -10.34 3.86
CA ASN A 79 2.38 -10.21 5.27
C ASN A 79 1.27 -11.20 5.66
N GLY A 80 0.38 -11.55 4.70
CA GLY A 80 -0.74 -12.47 4.89
C GLY A 80 -0.44 -13.94 4.62
N ALA A 81 0.68 -14.27 3.98
CA ALA A 81 0.98 -15.62 3.48
C ALA A 81 1.55 -16.54 4.56
N ASP A 82 2.88 -16.53 4.71
CA ASP A 82 3.58 -17.40 5.64
C ASP A 82 3.67 -16.74 7.01
N ARG A 83 3.56 -17.56 8.05
CA ARG A 83 3.80 -17.11 9.42
C ARG A 83 5.27 -17.34 9.70
N THR A 84 5.95 -16.30 10.17
CA THR A 84 7.36 -16.38 10.53
C THR A 84 7.55 -15.74 11.89
N ASP A 85 8.71 -16.03 12.45
CA ASP A 85 9.17 -15.51 13.71
C ASP A 85 10.03 -14.24 13.51
N ALA A 86 10.55 -14.02 12.29
CA ALA A 86 11.49 -12.95 12.01
C ALA A 86 11.04 -12.04 10.86
N ILE A 87 11.11 -10.72 11.08
CA ILE A 87 10.86 -9.72 10.03
C ILE A 87 11.84 -9.87 8.86
N ALA A 88 13.05 -10.38 9.11
CA ALA A 88 14.04 -10.63 8.07
C ALA A 88 13.53 -11.62 7.01
N ASP A 89 12.75 -12.63 7.41
CA ASP A 89 12.18 -13.61 6.48
C ASP A 89 11.06 -12.98 5.64
N VAL A 90 10.24 -12.12 6.26
CA VAL A 90 9.23 -11.32 5.56
C VAL A 90 9.90 -10.42 4.52
N ASN A 91 10.96 -9.71 4.89
CA ASN A 91 11.71 -8.82 4.00
C ASN A 91 12.36 -9.58 2.85
N ALA A 92 12.96 -10.75 3.11
CA ALA A 92 13.52 -11.62 2.08
C ALA A 92 12.44 -12.08 1.09
N SER A 93 11.26 -12.46 1.59
CA SER A 93 10.13 -12.87 0.76
C SER A 93 9.59 -11.70 -0.08
N ILE A 94 9.42 -10.51 0.49
CA ILE A 94 9.03 -9.29 -0.25
C ILE A 94 10.07 -8.97 -1.32
N GLY A 95 11.36 -8.99 -0.99
CA GLY A 95 12.45 -8.73 -1.94
C GLY A 95 12.44 -9.70 -3.11
N ALA A 96 12.24 -10.99 -2.85
CA ALA A 96 12.15 -12.00 -3.90
C ALA A 96 10.92 -11.82 -4.79
N GLN A 97 9.75 -11.55 -4.21
CA GLN A 97 8.51 -11.32 -4.98
C GLN A 97 8.58 -10.04 -5.81
N LEU A 98 9.16 -8.96 -5.25
CA LEU A 98 9.30 -7.70 -5.97
C LEU A 98 10.34 -7.78 -7.08
N ALA A 99 11.42 -8.55 -6.90
CA ALA A 99 12.37 -8.84 -7.98
C ALA A 99 11.71 -9.58 -9.15
N ASN A 100 10.88 -10.60 -8.86
CA ASN A 100 10.11 -11.30 -9.90
C ASN A 100 9.15 -10.37 -10.65
N TYR A 101 8.51 -9.45 -9.93
CA TYR A 101 7.66 -8.40 -10.51
C TYR A 101 8.48 -7.42 -11.38
N SER A 102 9.62 -6.94 -10.87
CA SER A 102 10.54 -6.06 -11.59
C SER A 102 10.97 -6.67 -12.91
N ASP A 103 11.40 -7.94 -12.90
CA ASP A 103 11.76 -8.70 -14.09
C ASP A 103 10.62 -8.80 -15.11
N ALA A 104 9.40 -9.07 -14.64
CA ALA A 104 8.23 -9.17 -15.51
C ALA A 104 7.88 -7.84 -16.17
N VAL A 105 7.90 -6.75 -15.39
CA VAL A 105 7.61 -5.40 -15.88
C VAL A 105 8.72 -4.91 -16.80
N ALA A 106 10.00 -5.12 -16.46
CA ALA A 106 11.13 -4.79 -17.33
C ALA A 106 11.05 -5.47 -18.69
N ARG A 107 10.69 -6.76 -18.74
CA ARG A 107 10.46 -7.48 -20.00
C ARG A 107 9.28 -6.91 -20.79
N SER A 108 8.21 -6.50 -20.11
CA SER A 108 7.05 -5.87 -20.74
C SER A 108 7.43 -4.54 -21.40
N TYR A 109 8.12 -3.67 -20.67
CA TYR A 109 8.59 -2.38 -21.21
C TYR A 109 9.59 -2.56 -22.36
N ALA A 110 10.53 -3.50 -22.23
CA ALA A 110 11.48 -3.84 -23.29
C ALA A 110 10.83 -4.42 -24.55
N ALA A 111 9.69 -5.11 -24.41
CA ALA A 111 8.91 -5.60 -25.55
C ALA A 111 8.11 -4.49 -26.24
N SER A 112 7.66 -3.48 -25.49
CA SER A 112 6.91 -2.33 -26.03
C SER A 112 7.77 -1.17 -26.53
N GLY A 113 9.06 -1.11 -26.16
CA GLY A 113 9.95 -0.01 -26.52
C GLY A 113 11.36 -0.15 -25.93
N THR A 114 12.16 0.91 -26.03
CA THR A 114 13.55 0.95 -25.53
C THR A 114 13.66 1.48 -24.11
N VAL A 115 12.67 1.18 -23.26
CA VAL A 115 12.59 1.65 -21.88
C VAL A 115 13.08 0.55 -20.95
N PHE A 116 13.98 0.91 -20.04
CA PHE A 116 14.40 0.10 -18.91
C PHE A 116 13.68 0.59 -17.66
N VAL A 117 13.14 -0.35 -16.89
CA VAL A 117 12.52 -0.07 -15.60
C VAL A 117 13.05 -1.06 -14.57
N ASP A 118 13.16 -0.60 -13.34
CA ASP A 118 13.52 -1.43 -12.19
C ASP A 118 12.71 -1.01 -10.96
N VAL A 119 12.29 -2.00 -10.20
CA VAL A 119 11.56 -1.85 -8.94
C VAL A 119 12.22 -2.75 -7.91
N SER A 120 12.84 -2.17 -6.89
CA SER A 120 13.56 -2.92 -5.88
C SER A 120 13.11 -2.57 -4.47
N TYR A 121 13.07 -3.59 -3.61
CA TYR A 121 12.72 -3.42 -2.20
C TYR A 121 13.99 -3.08 -1.44
N ASN A 122 13.96 -2.00 -0.68
CA ASN A 122 15.12 -1.55 0.09
C ASN A 122 15.06 -2.10 1.52
N ASP A 123 14.11 -1.62 2.31
CA ASP A 123 14.00 -1.99 3.72
C ASP A 123 12.58 -1.79 4.26
N THR A 124 12.34 -2.31 5.47
CA THR A 124 11.18 -1.94 6.28
C THR A 124 11.49 -0.69 7.09
N LEU A 125 10.65 0.34 6.92
CA LEU A 125 10.73 1.57 7.72
C LEU A 125 9.98 1.43 9.03
N ARG A 126 8.87 0.67 9.02
CA ARG A 126 8.06 0.40 10.19
C ARG A 126 7.54 -1.02 10.18
N ASN A 127 7.85 -1.75 11.24
CA ASN A 127 7.34 -3.09 11.50
C ASN A 127 5.99 -2.98 12.22
N GLY A 128 5.09 -3.90 11.91
CA GLY A 128 3.88 -4.17 12.67
C GLY A 128 3.83 -5.62 13.12
N THR A 129 2.74 -5.98 13.79
CA THR A 129 2.50 -7.34 14.25
C THR A 129 1.16 -7.84 13.73
N ARG A 130 1.14 -9.08 13.24
CA ARG A 130 -0.05 -9.82 12.88
C ARG A 130 -0.33 -10.86 13.95
N ILE A 131 -1.49 -10.73 14.60
CA ILE A 131 -2.07 -11.73 15.49
C ILE A 131 -2.96 -12.61 14.63
N VAL A 132 -2.59 -13.88 14.47
CA VAL A 132 -3.22 -14.78 13.51
C VAL A 132 -3.72 -16.05 14.16
N GLN A 133 -4.97 -16.40 13.86
CA GLN A 133 -5.52 -17.74 14.01
C GLN A 133 -5.85 -18.27 12.62
N GLY A 134 -4.95 -19.05 12.02
CA GLY A 134 -5.19 -19.54 10.66
C GLY A 134 -5.75 -20.96 10.56
N SER A 135 -6.04 -21.64 11.67
CA SER A 135 -6.90 -22.84 11.68
C SER A 135 -8.26 -22.53 12.32
N ASP A 136 -9.29 -23.30 11.97
CA ASP A 136 -10.62 -23.12 12.55
C ASP A 136 -10.60 -23.50 14.04
N ARG A 137 -10.71 -22.48 14.92
CA ARG A 137 -10.89 -22.65 16.36
C ARG A 137 -11.91 -21.63 16.87
N LYS A 138 -12.37 -21.85 18.08
CA LYS A 138 -12.95 -20.81 18.92
C LYS A 138 -12.04 -19.57 19.08
N PHE A 139 -12.64 -18.40 19.23
CA PHE A 139 -11.93 -17.13 19.38
C PHE A 139 -11.48 -16.95 20.84
N THR A 140 -10.75 -17.94 21.35
CA THR A 140 -10.30 -18.04 22.74
C THR A 140 -8.79 -17.89 22.84
N TYR A 141 -8.34 -17.73 24.08
CA TYR A 141 -6.93 -17.68 24.43
C TYR A 141 -6.10 -18.86 23.87
N PRO A 142 -4.84 -18.65 23.43
CA PRO A 142 -3.88 -19.71 23.07
C PRO A 142 -3.59 -20.67 24.24
N ALA A 143 -4.19 -21.87 24.25
CA ALA A 143 -3.99 -22.84 25.33
C ALA A 143 -2.58 -23.46 25.40
N ALA A 144 -1.80 -23.44 24.31
CA ALA A 144 -0.45 -24.02 24.27
C ALA A 144 0.56 -23.39 25.24
N HIS A 145 0.23 -22.25 25.84
CA HIS A 145 1.08 -21.58 26.83
C HIS A 145 0.85 -22.08 28.28
N ASP A 146 -0.17 -22.89 28.55
CA ASP A 146 -0.42 -23.34 29.92
C ASP A 146 -0.82 -24.81 30.02
N SER A 147 0.13 -25.64 30.44
CA SER A 147 -0.12 -27.06 30.76
C SER A 147 -0.96 -27.28 32.02
N GLY A 148 -1.41 -26.21 32.69
CA GLY A 148 -2.16 -26.26 33.96
C GLY A 148 -3.44 -25.42 34.00
N LEU A 149 -3.69 -24.52 33.05
CA LEU A 149 -4.97 -23.81 32.94
C LEU A 149 -5.92 -24.58 32.01
N SER A 150 -7.18 -24.73 32.44
CA SER A 150 -8.20 -25.27 31.57
C SER A 150 -8.33 -24.39 30.33
N SER A 151 -8.40 -25.00 29.14
CA SER A 151 -8.64 -24.42 27.80
C SER A 151 -9.98 -23.68 27.66
N ASN A 152 -10.48 -23.11 28.74
CA ASN A 152 -11.84 -22.62 28.93
C ASN A 152 -11.89 -21.11 29.18
N ARG A 153 -10.74 -20.41 29.12
CA ARG A 153 -10.70 -18.94 29.13
C ARG A 153 -11.27 -18.44 27.81
N SER A 154 -12.55 -18.11 27.85
CA SER A 154 -13.26 -17.58 26.71
C SER A 154 -13.14 -16.08 26.55
N ASP A 155 -12.65 -15.42 27.58
CA ASP A 155 -12.58 -13.98 27.68
C ASP A 155 -11.09 -13.65 27.68
N TRP A 156 -10.68 -12.81 26.75
CA TRP A 156 -9.27 -12.46 26.56
C TRP A 156 -9.12 -11.21 25.70
N SER A 157 -7.96 -10.58 25.75
CA SER A 157 -7.66 -9.37 24.97
C SER A 157 -6.54 -9.67 23.98
N PRO A 158 -6.85 -9.88 22.68
CA PRO A 158 -5.81 -10.07 21.67
C PRO A 158 -4.97 -8.81 21.44
N VAL A 159 -5.51 -7.63 21.77
CA VAL A 159 -4.80 -6.35 21.73
C VAL A 159 -5.07 -5.63 23.05
N ALA A 160 -4.17 -5.78 24.02
CA ALA A 160 -4.38 -5.23 25.36
C ALA A 160 -4.09 -3.73 25.43
N ASP A 161 -2.96 -3.31 24.86
CA ASP A 161 -2.55 -1.92 24.83
C ASP A 161 -3.14 -1.22 23.59
N PRO A 162 -3.72 -0.02 23.74
CA PRO A 162 -4.26 0.71 22.60
C PRO A 162 -3.21 0.97 21.53
N THR A 163 -3.46 0.48 20.31
CA THR A 163 -2.61 0.66 19.13
C THR A 163 -3.44 0.92 17.87
N GLU A 164 -2.83 1.41 16.80
CA GLU A 164 -3.50 1.48 15.51
C GLU A 164 -3.71 0.07 14.95
N VAL A 165 -4.94 -0.24 14.55
CA VAL A 165 -5.32 -1.51 13.90
C VAL A 165 -5.51 -1.23 12.42
N GLY A 166 -4.58 -1.72 11.60
CA GLY A 166 -4.56 -1.44 10.16
C GLY A 166 -5.41 -2.40 9.35
N TRP A 167 -5.59 -3.63 9.86
CA TRP A 167 -6.51 -4.59 9.25
C TRP A 167 -7.02 -5.57 10.32
N MET A 168 -8.29 -5.92 10.22
CA MET A 168 -8.94 -6.89 11.10
C MET A 168 -9.95 -7.68 10.28
N VAL A 169 -9.65 -8.95 10.03
CA VAL A 169 -10.45 -9.84 9.18
C VAL A 169 -10.88 -11.07 9.96
N PHE A 170 -12.16 -11.40 9.90
CA PHE A 170 -12.71 -12.61 10.50
C PHE A 170 -13.28 -13.53 9.43
N ASN A 171 -12.80 -14.77 9.36
CA ASN A 171 -13.42 -15.82 8.55
C ASN A 171 -14.21 -16.75 9.48
N VAL A 172 -15.46 -16.39 9.73
CA VAL A 172 -16.32 -17.09 10.70
C VAL A 172 -16.80 -18.41 10.12
N ASP A 173 -16.52 -19.51 10.84
CA ASP A 173 -17.14 -20.81 10.60
C ASP A 173 -18.49 -20.87 11.31
N LEU A 174 -19.54 -20.69 10.53
CA LEU A 174 -20.90 -20.63 11.06
C LEU A 174 -21.39 -22.00 11.56
N ARG A 175 -20.83 -23.10 11.05
CA ARG A 175 -21.24 -24.46 11.46
C ARG A 175 -20.88 -24.74 12.90
N ASN A 176 -19.75 -24.17 13.35
CA ASN A 176 -19.23 -24.31 14.71
C ASN A 176 -19.50 -23.07 15.59
N THR A 177 -20.18 -22.05 15.07
CA THR A 177 -20.59 -20.86 15.81
C THR A 177 -21.94 -21.07 16.51
N SER A 178 -22.03 -20.63 17.77
CA SER A 178 -23.20 -20.78 18.63
C SER A 178 -24.32 -19.80 18.28
N GLY A 179 -25.55 -20.13 18.68
CA GLY A 179 -26.69 -19.20 18.68
C GLY A 179 -26.62 -18.14 19.79
N GLN A 180 -25.75 -18.33 20.78
CA GLN A 180 -25.47 -17.36 21.84
C GLN A 180 -24.37 -16.38 21.42
N GLN A 181 -24.44 -15.16 21.94
CA GLN A 181 -23.52 -14.09 21.55
C GLN A 181 -22.10 -14.27 22.09
N THR A 182 -21.14 -13.97 21.21
CA THR A 182 -19.75 -13.56 21.50
C THR A 182 -19.68 -12.05 21.34
N THR A 183 -18.87 -11.39 22.16
CA THR A 183 -18.65 -9.94 22.04
C THR A 183 -17.20 -9.66 21.66
N VAL A 184 -16.99 -8.81 20.67
CA VAL A 184 -15.70 -8.21 20.35
C VAL A 184 -15.84 -6.72 20.58
N GLU A 185 -15.04 -6.16 21.47
CA GLU A 185 -15.09 -4.77 21.87
C GLU A 185 -13.79 -4.09 21.53
N LEU A 186 -13.89 -2.95 20.84
CA LEU A 186 -12.79 -2.03 20.65
C LEU A 186 -12.97 -0.86 21.62
N THR A 187 -11.92 -0.52 22.35
CA THR A 187 -11.90 0.65 23.25
C THR A 187 -10.78 1.57 22.83
N ASN A 188 -11.07 2.86 22.65
CA ASN A 188 -10.03 3.84 22.34
C ASN A 188 -9.51 4.58 23.59
N ASP A 189 -8.50 5.42 23.40
CA ASP A 189 -7.85 6.17 24.47
C ASP A 189 -8.77 7.16 25.20
N THR A 190 -9.88 7.57 24.57
CA THR A 190 -10.88 8.45 25.21
C THR A 190 -11.90 7.67 26.04
N GLY A 191 -11.83 6.33 26.02
CA GLY A 191 -12.76 5.42 26.67
C GLY A 191 -14.05 5.19 25.87
N ALA A 192 -14.13 5.67 24.63
CA ALA A 192 -15.21 5.31 23.73
C ALA A 192 -15.06 3.86 23.29
N THR A 193 -16.19 3.16 23.21
CA THR A 193 -16.25 1.74 22.87
C THR A 193 -17.11 1.48 21.66
N LEU A 194 -16.66 0.55 20.83
CA LEU A 194 -17.40 -0.03 19.73
C LEU A 194 -17.52 -1.53 19.95
N THR A 195 -18.73 -1.96 20.27
CA THR A 195 -19.01 -3.34 20.67
C THR A 195 -19.73 -4.07 19.55
N TYR A 196 -19.13 -5.13 19.02
CA TYR A 196 -19.75 -6.08 18.10
C TYR A 196 -20.23 -7.31 18.84
N ARG A 197 -21.49 -7.69 18.66
CA ARG A 197 -22.05 -8.96 19.12
C ARG A 197 -22.31 -9.88 17.95
N PHE A 198 -21.70 -11.06 17.99
CA PHE A 198 -21.80 -12.09 16.96
C PHE A 198 -22.58 -13.29 17.46
N ASN A 199 -23.57 -13.74 16.70
CA ASN A 199 -24.23 -15.02 16.93
C ASN A 199 -24.85 -15.59 15.65
N ARG A 200 -25.02 -16.90 15.62
CA ARG A 200 -25.73 -17.55 14.52
C ARG A 200 -27.23 -17.27 14.58
N SER A 201 -27.85 -17.01 13.43
CA SER A 201 -29.28 -16.68 13.33
C SER A 201 -30.19 -17.84 13.79
N ASN A 202 -31.49 -17.55 14.00
CA ASN A 202 -32.51 -18.50 14.45
C ASN A 202 -32.10 -19.33 15.69
N GLY A 203 -31.50 -18.67 16.69
CA GLY A 203 -31.09 -19.31 17.94
C GLY A 203 -29.99 -20.36 17.78
N GLY A 204 -29.20 -20.29 16.70
CA GLY A 204 -28.12 -21.25 16.40
C GLY A 204 -28.44 -22.23 15.27
N ASN A 205 -29.66 -22.19 14.71
CA ASN A 205 -30.07 -23.10 13.63
C ASN A 205 -30.14 -22.42 12.25
N GLY A 206 -29.92 -21.12 12.17
CA GLY A 206 -30.03 -20.36 10.93
C GLY A 206 -28.79 -20.47 10.04
N ALA A 207 -28.88 -19.90 8.84
CA ALA A 207 -27.82 -19.93 7.83
C ALA A 207 -26.95 -18.66 7.80
N ASP A 208 -27.24 -17.70 8.70
CA ASP A 208 -26.64 -16.37 8.68
C ASP A 208 -25.89 -16.08 9.97
N LEU A 209 -24.87 -15.25 9.86
CA LEU A 209 -24.23 -14.61 10.99
C LEU A 209 -24.96 -13.30 11.31
N ARG A 210 -25.43 -13.15 12.54
CA ARG A 210 -25.94 -11.87 13.05
C ARG A 210 -24.81 -11.08 13.68
N ILE A 211 -24.77 -9.80 13.34
CA ILE A 211 -23.83 -8.82 13.87
C ILE A 211 -24.67 -7.67 14.43
N GLU A 212 -24.46 -7.33 15.69
CA GLU A 212 -25.01 -6.11 16.30
C GLU A 212 -23.84 -5.25 16.76
N ALA A 213 -23.75 -4.02 16.23
CA ALA A 213 -22.69 -3.08 16.55
C ALA A 213 -23.27 -1.92 17.36
N THR A 214 -22.68 -1.61 18.52
CA THR A 214 -23.06 -0.50 19.37
C THR A 214 -21.89 0.45 19.58
N ASN A 215 -22.10 1.73 19.32
CA ASN A 215 -21.12 2.80 19.60
C ASN A 215 -21.53 3.53 20.88
N SER A 216 -20.69 3.49 21.92
CA SER A 216 -21.03 4.12 23.21
C SER A 216 -20.94 5.63 23.21
N ALA A 217 -20.18 6.25 22.30
CA ALA A 217 -20.09 7.70 22.19
C ALA A 217 -21.37 8.32 21.62
N THR A 218 -22.03 7.63 20.68
CA THR A 218 -23.28 8.10 20.04
C THR A 218 -24.52 7.43 20.60
N GLY A 219 -24.38 6.29 21.29
CA GLY A 219 -25.48 5.41 21.67
C GLY A 219 -26.14 4.68 20.48
N GLY A 220 -25.58 4.81 19.26
CA GLY A 220 -26.10 4.18 18.07
C GLY A 220 -25.94 2.67 18.12
N THR A 221 -26.98 1.93 17.74
CA THR A 221 -26.90 0.48 17.54
C THR A 221 -27.41 0.13 16.16
N GLU A 222 -26.62 -0.64 15.42
CA GLU A 222 -26.96 -1.16 14.10
C GLU A 222 -26.86 -2.68 14.09
N SER A 223 -27.64 -3.32 13.24
CA SER A 223 -27.66 -4.78 13.13
C SER A 223 -27.62 -5.22 11.68
N ALA A 224 -26.83 -6.24 11.42
CA ALA A 224 -26.67 -6.85 10.12
C ALA A 224 -26.87 -8.36 10.20
N SER A 225 -27.31 -8.95 9.09
CA SER A 225 -27.49 -10.40 8.94
C SER A 225 -26.73 -10.82 7.70
N CYS A 226 -25.55 -11.39 7.89
CA CYS A 226 -24.67 -11.77 6.79
C CYS A 226 -24.91 -13.22 6.40
N GLU A 227 -25.33 -13.43 5.16
CA GLU A 227 -25.49 -14.77 4.59
C GLU A 227 -24.14 -15.49 4.54
N SER A 228 -24.16 -16.81 4.77
CA SER A 228 -22.96 -17.63 4.68
C SER A 228 -22.81 -18.30 3.32
N THR A 229 -21.59 -18.27 2.78
CA THR A 229 -21.21 -18.99 1.57
C THR A 229 -20.40 -20.21 1.97
N GLY A 230 -20.91 -21.41 1.66
CA GLY A 230 -20.27 -22.66 2.10
C GLY A 230 -20.29 -22.90 3.61
N GLY A 231 -21.09 -22.15 4.37
CA GLY A 231 -21.10 -22.16 5.84
C GLY A 231 -20.05 -21.25 6.47
N ARG A 232 -19.46 -20.33 5.70
CA ARG A 232 -18.53 -19.32 6.19
C ARG A 232 -18.97 -17.90 5.87
N VAL A 233 -18.56 -16.96 6.71
CA VAL A 233 -18.73 -15.51 6.50
C VAL A 233 -17.38 -14.84 6.67
N LEU A 234 -16.84 -14.24 5.61
CA LEU A 234 -15.59 -13.51 5.64
C LEU A 234 -15.90 -12.01 5.81
N LEU A 235 -15.47 -11.43 6.93
CA LEU A 235 -15.74 -10.07 7.35
C LEU A 235 -14.46 -9.22 7.28
N ASP A 236 -14.53 -8.05 6.66
CA ASP A 236 -13.58 -6.96 6.82
C ASP A 236 -14.12 -6.03 7.90
N MET A 237 -13.59 -6.14 9.13
CA MET A 237 -14.02 -5.29 10.24
C MET A 237 -13.61 -3.83 10.01
N ARG A 238 -12.53 -3.60 9.24
CA ARG A 238 -12.02 -2.24 8.96
C ARG A 238 -12.93 -1.47 8.04
N ARG A 239 -13.58 -2.14 7.07
CA ARG A 239 -14.56 -1.53 6.15
C ARG A 239 -16.02 -1.75 6.55
N GLY A 240 -16.27 -2.63 7.52
CA GLY A 240 -17.63 -2.94 7.93
C GLY A 240 -18.42 -3.72 6.86
N GLU A 241 -17.77 -4.66 6.16
CA GLU A 241 -18.41 -5.40 5.07
C GLU A 241 -18.06 -6.89 5.07
N ALA A 242 -18.93 -7.71 4.48
CA ALA A 242 -18.63 -9.10 4.16
C ALA A 242 -18.15 -9.23 2.70
N PHE A 243 -17.05 -9.95 2.45
CA PHE A 243 -16.46 -10.03 1.09
C PHE A 243 -17.32 -10.78 0.06
N LEU A 244 -18.20 -11.68 0.52
CA LEU A 244 -18.95 -12.60 -0.33
C LEU A 244 -20.47 -12.34 -0.32
N SER A 245 -20.92 -11.27 0.33
CA SER A 245 -22.34 -10.88 0.40
C SER A 245 -22.47 -9.36 0.50
N GLU A 246 -23.65 -8.82 0.21
CA GLU A 246 -23.93 -7.38 0.35
C GLU A 246 -24.15 -6.96 1.82
N CYS A 247 -23.60 -7.72 2.77
CA CYS A 247 -23.77 -7.44 4.19
C CYS A 247 -22.81 -6.33 4.62
N THR A 248 -23.37 -5.21 5.07
CA THR A 248 -22.63 -4.11 5.69
C THR A 248 -23.02 -3.92 7.14
N PHE A 249 -22.08 -3.43 7.93
CA PHE A 249 -22.22 -3.12 9.34
C PHE A 249 -21.25 -1.98 9.68
N PRO A 250 -21.36 -1.34 10.85
CA PRO A 250 -20.44 -0.26 11.19
C PRO A 250 -18.98 -0.70 11.20
N GLU A 251 -18.12 0.06 10.54
CA GLU A 251 -16.68 -0.16 10.50
C GLU A 251 -16.00 0.21 11.81
N ILE A 252 -14.79 -0.33 12.07
CA ILE A 252 -14.06 0.03 13.30
C ILE A 252 -13.70 1.52 13.38
N GLY A 253 -13.60 2.21 12.23
CA GLY A 253 -13.38 3.66 12.14
C GLY A 253 -14.53 4.51 12.65
N TRP A 254 -15.62 3.90 13.14
CA TRP A 254 -16.71 4.61 13.78
C TRP A 254 -16.34 5.22 15.15
N ILE A 255 -15.22 4.76 15.72
CA ILE A 255 -14.49 5.43 16.79
C ILE A 255 -13.06 5.70 16.31
N GLU A 256 -12.38 6.71 16.85
CA GLU A 256 -11.01 7.04 16.43
C GLU A 256 -9.98 6.10 17.09
N PRO A 257 -8.91 5.70 16.36
CA PRO A 257 -7.79 4.95 16.92
C PRO A 257 -6.98 5.82 17.90
N PRO A 258 -6.10 5.23 18.73
CA PRO A 258 -5.77 3.80 18.81
C PRO A 258 -6.83 2.97 19.54
N TYR A 259 -6.79 1.64 19.38
CA TYR A 259 -7.75 0.70 19.97
C TYR A 259 -7.06 -0.39 20.77
N SER A 260 -7.61 -0.73 21.93
CA SER A 260 -7.49 -2.07 22.50
C SER A 260 -8.65 -2.94 22.02
N VAL A 261 -8.45 -4.24 21.91
CA VAL A 261 -9.44 -5.23 21.45
C VAL A 261 -9.63 -6.28 22.53
N THR A 262 -10.87 -6.45 22.97
CA THR A 262 -11.27 -7.48 23.93
C THR A 262 -12.30 -8.40 23.32
N ILE A 263 -12.16 -9.70 23.56
CA ILE A 263 -13.10 -10.73 23.14
C ILE A 263 -13.69 -11.38 24.39
N THR A 264 -15.01 -11.36 24.51
CA THR A 264 -15.77 -11.90 25.63
C THR A 264 -16.65 -13.04 25.14
N LYS A 265 -16.62 -14.18 25.83
CA LYS A 265 -17.30 -15.44 25.47
C LYS A 265 -16.89 -15.98 24.10
N GLY A 266 -15.62 -15.81 23.73
CA GLY A 266 -15.01 -16.25 22.47
C GLY A 266 -15.17 -17.74 22.14
N HIS A 267 -15.48 -18.59 23.13
CA HIS A 267 -15.82 -20.01 22.94
C HIS A 267 -17.07 -20.23 22.06
N ARG A 268 -17.87 -19.18 21.83
CA ARG A 268 -19.12 -19.23 21.06
C ARG A 268 -18.96 -18.82 19.59
N LEU A 269 -17.87 -18.16 19.22
CA LEU A 269 -17.54 -17.81 17.84
C LEU A 269 -16.40 -18.71 17.37
N ALA A 270 -16.52 -19.30 16.19
CA ALA A 270 -15.50 -20.18 15.62
C ALA A 270 -15.06 -19.68 14.25
N GLY A 271 -13.82 -19.94 13.87
CA GLY A 271 -13.30 -19.59 12.54
C GLY A 271 -11.81 -19.27 12.56
N GLN A 272 -11.40 -18.42 11.63
CA GLN A 272 -10.04 -17.89 11.53
C GLN A 272 -10.09 -16.36 11.69
N TYR A 273 -8.98 -15.76 12.09
CA TYR A 273 -8.85 -14.31 12.08
C TYR A 273 -7.42 -13.85 11.86
N ASP A 274 -7.32 -12.61 11.40
CA ASP A 274 -6.10 -11.83 11.29
C ASP A 274 -6.35 -10.43 11.86
N ILE A 275 -5.56 -10.02 12.85
CA ILE A 275 -5.56 -8.67 13.41
C ILE A 275 -4.16 -8.12 13.23
N ILE A 276 -4.03 -7.00 12.53
CA ILE A 276 -2.75 -6.37 12.24
C ILE A 276 -2.66 -5.01 12.95
N VAL A 277 -1.61 -4.85 13.75
CA VAL A 277 -1.32 -3.65 14.53
C VAL A 277 -0.01 -3.00 14.08
N ASN A 278 0.11 -1.68 14.29
CA ASN A 278 1.26 -0.86 13.87
C ASN A 278 2.47 -0.92 14.81
N GLU A 279 2.40 -1.75 15.85
CA GLU A 279 3.43 -1.97 16.84
C GLU A 279 4.20 -3.27 16.61
N SER A 280 5.46 -3.28 17.04
CA SER A 280 6.32 -4.46 17.01
C SER A 280 6.25 -5.17 18.36
N TRP A 281 5.56 -6.29 18.39
CA TRP A 281 5.41 -7.09 19.58
C TRP A 281 6.34 -8.29 19.51
N HIS A 282 7.30 -8.32 20.43
CA HIS A 282 8.24 -9.43 20.55
C HIS A 282 7.78 -10.42 21.61
N THR A 283 8.03 -11.70 21.36
CA THR A 283 7.71 -12.85 22.23
C THR A 283 8.40 -12.82 23.59
N ALA A 284 9.36 -11.93 23.82
CA ALA A 284 10.05 -11.79 25.11
C ALA A 284 9.58 -10.59 25.94
N GLU A 285 8.94 -9.58 25.33
CA GLU A 285 8.75 -8.26 25.98
C GLU A 285 7.40 -7.58 25.71
N SER A 286 6.49 -8.16 24.91
CA SER A 286 5.29 -7.42 24.48
C SER A 286 3.95 -8.01 24.91
N SER A 287 3.28 -7.20 25.74
CA SER A 287 1.84 -7.01 26.01
C SER A 287 1.00 -8.23 26.45
N THR A 288 0.86 -8.28 27.78
CA THR A 288 -0.21 -8.81 28.63
C THR A 288 -1.47 -9.37 27.95
N ILE A 289 -1.87 -10.58 28.37
CA ILE A 289 -3.19 -11.14 28.11
C ILE A 289 -3.75 -11.69 29.42
N ASP A 290 -4.21 -10.83 30.33
CA ASP A 290 -5.19 -11.28 31.33
C ASP A 290 -5.85 -10.13 32.08
N ALA A 291 -7.18 -10.09 32.04
CA ALA A 291 -7.97 -9.26 32.95
C ALA A 291 -8.48 -10.07 34.17
N GLU A 292 -8.39 -11.42 34.15
CA GLU A 292 -9.07 -12.26 35.15
C GLU A 292 -8.17 -12.83 36.24
N ASP A 293 -6.83 -12.74 36.14
CA ASP A 293 -5.96 -13.50 37.06
C ASP A 293 -4.66 -12.77 37.48
N GLY A 294 -4.79 -11.55 38.02
CA GLY A 294 -3.75 -10.98 38.87
C GLY A 294 -2.35 -10.83 38.24
N GLY A 295 -2.25 -10.66 36.92
CA GLY A 295 -1.11 -10.06 36.24
C GLY A 295 0.22 -10.82 36.34
N THR A 296 0.30 -12.04 35.80
CA THR A 296 1.61 -12.52 35.34
C THR A 296 1.69 -12.36 33.83
N ASP A 297 2.59 -11.48 33.37
CA ASP A 297 2.93 -11.29 31.96
C ASP A 297 3.27 -12.64 31.33
N ARG A 298 2.47 -13.06 30.35
CA ARG A 298 2.70 -14.32 29.65
C ARG A 298 2.78 -14.04 28.15
N PRO A 299 3.93 -14.31 27.52
CA PRO A 299 4.12 -13.98 26.12
C PRO A 299 3.23 -14.84 25.22
N TYR A 300 2.75 -14.24 24.12
CA TYR A 300 2.12 -14.98 23.04
C TYR A 300 3.08 -16.06 22.48
N PRO A 301 2.57 -17.25 22.08
CA PRO A 301 3.40 -18.19 21.34
C PRO A 301 3.79 -17.58 19.98
N HIS A 302 5.02 -17.89 19.55
CA HIS A 302 5.45 -17.61 18.18
C HIS A 302 4.75 -18.55 17.19
N CYS A 303 4.92 -18.31 15.89
CA CYS A 303 4.28 -19.09 14.85
C CYS A 303 5.26 -20.08 14.19
N PRO A 304 5.70 -21.18 14.85
CA PRO A 304 6.33 -22.25 14.11
C PRO A 304 5.31 -22.95 13.20
N ASP A 305 5.84 -23.64 12.19
CA ASP A 305 5.05 -24.45 11.27
C ASP A 305 4.14 -25.43 12.02
N GLY A 306 2.87 -25.48 11.62
CA GLY A 306 1.89 -26.41 12.19
C GLY A 306 1.22 -25.97 13.49
N VAL A 307 1.45 -24.75 13.97
CA VAL A 307 0.72 -24.21 15.13
C VAL A 307 -0.73 -23.89 14.76
N GLU A 308 -1.64 -24.51 15.50
CA GLU A 308 -3.07 -24.25 15.39
C GLU A 308 -3.49 -23.08 16.31
N GLU A 309 -2.78 -22.85 17.43
CA GLU A 309 -2.93 -21.71 18.37
C GLU A 309 -2.81 -20.34 17.73
N PRO A 310 -3.49 -19.31 18.27
CA PRO A 310 -3.23 -17.97 17.81
C PRO A 310 -1.80 -17.60 18.16
N CYS A 311 -1.09 -17.01 17.22
CA CYS A 311 0.32 -16.69 17.36
C CYS A 311 0.63 -15.34 16.72
N LEU A 312 1.82 -14.81 17.02
CA LEU A 312 2.31 -13.54 16.46
C LEU A 312 3.28 -13.79 15.31
N SER A 313 3.06 -13.10 14.20
CA SER A 313 3.98 -13.00 13.07
C SER A 313 4.30 -11.53 12.80
N PRO A 314 5.56 -11.15 12.55
CA PRO A 314 5.89 -9.79 12.16
C PRO A 314 5.34 -9.48 10.76
N VAL A 315 5.07 -8.21 10.51
CA VAL A 315 4.63 -7.72 9.19
C VAL A 315 5.32 -6.40 8.84
N VAL A 316 5.43 -6.12 7.55
CA VAL A 316 5.84 -4.80 7.07
C VAL A 316 4.65 -3.87 7.12
N TRP A 317 4.64 -2.91 8.05
CA TRP A 317 3.62 -1.87 8.11
C TRP A 317 3.90 -0.75 7.10
N GLN A 318 5.17 -0.34 7.01
CA GLN A 318 5.65 0.60 6.01
C GLN A 318 6.97 0.10 5.42
N GLY A 319 6.99 -0.12 4.11
CA GLY A 319 8.18 -0.53 3.35
C GLY A 319 8.75 0.62 2.52
N GLN A 320 10.00 0.50 2.10
CA GLN A 320 10.64 1.41 1.15
C GLN A 320 10.96 0.68 -0.16
N VAL A 321 10.61 1.32 -1.27
CA VAL A 321 10.83 0.80 -2.63
C VAL A 321 11.54 1.84 -3.47
N ASP A 322 12.56 1.40 -4.19
CA ASP A 322 13.28 2.20 -5.17
C ASP A 322 12.70 1.93 -6.56
N LEU A 323 12.41 3.00 -7.29
CA LEU A 323 11.85 2.97 -8.63
C LEU A 323 12.83 3.63 -9.60
N THR A 324 13.18 2.93 -10.67
CA THR A 324 14.02 3.46 -11.73
C THR A 324 13.29 3.33 -13.07
N TYR A 325 13.31 4.40 -13.87
CA TYR A 325 12.80 4.46 -15.23
C TYR A 325 13.85 5.14 -16.11
N ARG A 326 14.25 4.47 -17.20
CA ARG A 326 15.30 4.95 -18.11
C ARG A 326 14.87 4.75 -19.56
N SER A 327 14.82 5.83 -20.31
CA SER A 327 14.65 5.84 -21.76
C SER A 327 15.92 6.38 -22.43
N ALA A 328 15.87 6.66 -23.74
CA ALA A 328 16.97 7.31 -24.44
C ALA A 328 17.20 8.76 -23.94
N ASP A 329 16.11 9.43 -23.55
CA ASP A 329 16.09 10.86 -23.30
C ASP A 329 15.82 11.20 -21.82
N VAL A 330 15.31 10.24 -21.03
CA VAL A 330 14.99 10.44 -19.61
C VAL A 330 15.65 9.40 -18.72
N ASN A 331 16.17 9.87 -17.58
CA ASN A 331 16.58 9.02 -16.46
C ASN A 331 15.89 9.51 -15.19
N PHE A 332 14.99 8.70 -14.67
CA PHE A 332 14.21 8.96 -13.48
C PHE A 332 14.52 7.89 -12.44
N ALA A 333 14.88 8.30 -11.23
CA ALA A 333 15.05 7.42 -10.08
C ALA A 333 14.41 8.08 -8.87
N THR A 334 13.64 7.32 -8.10
CA THR A 334 12.98 7.85 -6.92
C THR A 334 12.74 6.78 -5.87
N VAL A 335 12.78 7.19 -4.61
CA VAL A 335 12.47 6.34 -3.46
C VAL A 335 11.04 6.61 -3.02
N ARG A 336 10.30 5.56 -2.68
CA ARG A 336 8.91 5.64 -2.22
C ARG A 336 8.72 4.85 -0.93
N ASN A 337 8.15 5.53 0.05
CA ASN A 337 7.69 4.90 1.28
C ASN A 337 6.25 4.42 1.03
N ILE A 338 6.01 3.14 1.19
CA ILE A 338 4.72 2.49 0.93
C ILE A 338 4.14 2.06 2.27
N THR A 339 3.04 2.70 2.66
CA THR A 339 2.23 2.26 3.79
C THR A 339 1.32 1.11 3.33
N VAL A 340 1.47 -0.06 3.96
CA VAL A 340 0.78 -1.28 3.55
C VAL A 340 -0.68 -1.26 4.01
N TYR A 341 -0.90 -0.83 5.25
CA TYR A 341 -2.23 -0.75 5.86
C TYR A 341 -2.66 0.72 5.89
N ASP A 342 -3.78 1.04 5.25
CA ASP A 342 -4.27 2.42 5.19
C ASP A 342 -5.05 2.71 6.49
N PRO A 343 -4.76 3.80 7.23
CA PRO A 343 -5.42 4.16 8.49
C PRO A 343 -6.93 4.40 8.44
#